data_AF-A0A7C1L398-F1
#
_entry.id   AF-A0A7C1L398-F1
#
_cell.length_a   1.000
_cell.length_b   1.000
_cell.length_c   1.000
_cell.angle_alpha   90.00
_cell.angle_beta   90.00
_cell.angle_gamma   90.00
#
_symmetry.space_group_name_H-M   'P 1'
#
loop_
_entity.id
_entity.type
_entity.pdbx_description
1 polymer ?
#
loop_
_entity_poly.entity_id
_entity_poly.type
_entity_poly.pdbx_seq_one_letter_code
_entity_poly.pdbx_strand_id
1 'polypeptide(L)'
;MSTKKVFITIGIAFSIFLMTLPLISYRFLKESIEAEVFNHLITVRELLKSQIEGYFQDRFGDVDVLASNPVTGQGFSRLSKAFHASGLDGPQYTKIAELYQPLMEHYLNDYGYVNIYFVDKDGDVMFSAIREEFTGTNVLTGRYKQFSIGQVFARGLDGIAFEDYTWHEEMQEFTSYFAAPVYDGQLLLGVLVIEIPFSHLDTIMTHRAGLGETGEMYLVGDDGYMRSNSRFSEEPTILQKEVDTEATREAFNGIIGKKVIKDYRGIPALSAYTALDLKFVNWALLVEIDEKEALAAIHTVERRVEILGGLIACITFLYIYLVNRRKNQQINAESLEESKT
;
A
#
# COMPACT_ATOMS: atom_id res chain seq x y z
N MET A 1 -44.71 47.74 20.77
CA MET A 1 -43.27 47.67 20.37
C MET A 1 -43.06 48.59 19.18
N SER A 2 -42.12 49.55 19.22
CA SER A 2 -41.88 50.46 18.09
C SER A 2 -41.54 49.63 16.83
N THR A 3 -42.13 49.96 15.68
CA THR A 3 -41.83 49.32 14.37
C THR A 3 -40.33 49.22 14.11
N LYS A 4 -39.55 50.18 14.60
CA LYS A 4 -38.07 50.19 14.54
C LYS A 4 -37.44 48.97 15.25
N LYS A 5 -37.97 48.55 16.40
CA LYS A 5 -37.48 47.38 17.14
C LYS A 5 -37.78 46.09 16.39
N VAL A 6 -38.95 45.97 15.75
CA VAL A 6 -39.33 44.77 14.98
C VAL A 6 -38.41 44.54 13.79
N PHE A 7 -38.12 45.58 13.00
CA PHE A 7 -37.19 45.47 11.86
C PHE A 7 -35.77 45.11 12.28
N ILE A 8 -35.28 45.67 13.38
CA ILE A 8 -33.95 45.35 13.92
C ILE A 8 -33.90 43.88 14.37
N THR A 9 -34.92 43.40 15.09
CA THR A 9 -34.98 42.00 15.55
C THR A 9 -35.05 41.02 14.38
N ILE A 10 -35.83 41.32 13.34
CA ILE A 10 -35.91 40.47 12.13
C ILE A 10 -34.57 40.46 11.40
N GLY A 11 -33.92 41.61 11.24
CA GLY A 11 -32.60 41.69 10.59
C GLY A 11 -31.51 40.91 11.33
N ILE A 12 -31.51 40.98 12.67
CA ILE A 12 -30.60 40.20 13.52
C ILE A 12 -30.89 38.70 13.38
N ALA A 13 -32.16 38.29 13.49
CA ALA A 13 -32.56 36.89 13.37
C ALA A 13 -32.19 36.31 11.99
N PHE A 14 -32.40 37.08 10.92
CA PHE A 14 -32.04 36.67 9.56
C PHE A 14 -30.51 36.57 9.37
N SER A 15 -29.74 37.48 9.96
CA SER A 15 -28.27 37.42 9.92
C SER A 15 -27.73 36.21 10.68
N ILE A 16 -28.30 35.89 11.84
CA ILE A 16 -27.96 34.68 12.60
C ILE A 16 -28.29 33.44 11.77
N PHE A 17 -29.49 33.37 11.18
CA PHE A 17 -29.89 32.26 10.31
C PHE A 17 -28.90 32.05 9.15
N LEU A 18 -28.52 33.14 8.46
CA LEU A 18 -27.56 33.12 7.36
C LEU A 18 -26.14 32.72 7.78
N MET A 19 -25.74 32.92 9.04
CA MET A 19 -24.45 32.44 9.55
C MET A 19 -24.50 30.98 10.02
N THR A 20 -25.61 30.56 10.62
CA THR A 20 -25.77 29.19 11.15
C THR A 20 -25.93 28.15 10.05
N LEU A 21 -26.64 28.47 8.97
CA LEU A 21 -26.93 27.52 7.90
C LEU A 21 -25.67 27.06 7.12
N PRO A 22 -24.72 27.94 6.77
CA PRO A 22 -23.42 27.56 6.22
C PRO A 22 -22.62 26.64 7.14
N LEU A 23 -22.58 26.91 8.45
CA LEU A 23 -21.83 26.09 9.41
C LEU A 23 -22.40 24.66 9.51
N ILE A 24 -23.73 24.54 9.55
CA ILE A 24 -24.41 23.24 9.56
C ILE A 24 -24.17 22.51 8.22
N SER A 25 -24.32 23.23 7.11
CA SER A 25 -24.10 22.69 5.76
C SER A 25 -22.66 22.21 5.56
N TYR A 26 -21.68 22.96 6.06
CA TYR A 26 -20.27 22.61 6.02
C TYR A 26 -20.00 21.30 6.74
N ARG A 27 -20.51 21.16 7.97
CA ARG A 27 -20.31 19.94 8.76
C ARG A 27 -20.93 18.73 8.07
N PHE A 28 -22.16 18.87 7.56
CA PHE A 28 -22.83 17.81 6.83
C PHE A 28 -22.09 17.42 5.54
N LEU A 29 -21.61 18.40 4.78
CA LEU A 29 -20.86 18.17 3.55
C LEU A 29 -19.51 17.51 3.83
N LYS A 30 -18.81 17.93 4.89
CA LYS A 30 -17.56 17.32 5.34
C LYS A 30 -17.75 15.86 5.70
N GLU A 31 -18.70 15.55 6.58
CA GLU A 31 -19.00 14.18 6.98
C GLU A 31 -19.38 13.30 5.78
N SER A 32 -20.14 13.84 4.82
CA SER A 32 -20.52 13.11 3.60
C SER A 32 -19.33 12.84 2.65
N ILE A 33 -18.46 13.82 2.43
CA ILE A 33 -17.30 13.67 1.53
C ILE A 33 -16.24 12.77 2.17
N GLU A 34 -15.97 12.91 3.47
CA GLU A 34 -15.08 11.99 4.17
C GLU A 34 -15.60 10.56 4.06
N ALA A 35 -16.91 10.34 4.23
CA ALA A 35 -17.51 9.02 4.08
C ALA A 35 -17.33 8.45 2.66
N GLU A 36 -17.51 9.27 1.63
CA GLU A 36 -17.29 8.88 0.23
C GLU A 36 -15.83 8.53 -0.05
N VAL A 37 -14.89 9.39 0.36
CA VAL A 37 -13.45 9.14 0.20
C VAL A 37 -13.04 7.89 0.94
N PHE A 38 -13.50 7.70 2.18
CA PHE A 38 -13.21 6.47 2.92
C PHE A 38 -13.76 5.22 2.24
N ASN A 39 -14.96 5.28 1.65
CA ASN A 39 -15.51 4.14 0.92
C ASN A 39 -14.66 3.81 -0.32
N HIS A 40 -14.15 4.84 -1.01
CA HIS A 40 -13.21 4.66 -2.10
C HIS A 40 -11.89 4.01 -1.64
N LEU A 41 -11.25 4.56 -0.59
CA LEU A 41 -10.01 4.00 -0.03
C LEU A 41 -10.19 2.55 0.45
N ILE A 42 -11.30 2.25 1.12
CA ILE A 42 -11.64 0.87 1.53
C ILE A 42 -11.76 -0.03 0.30
N THR A 43 -12.45 0.42 -0.75
CA THR A 43 -12.61 -0.38 -1.98
C THR A 43 -11.26 -0.68 -2.61
N VAL A 44 -10.39 0.32 -2.72
CA VAL A 44 -9.03 0.16 -3.24
C VAL A 44 -8.22 -0.79 -2.35
N ARG A 45 -8.28 -0.64 -1.03
CA ARG A 45 -7.62 -1.53 -0.06
C ARG A 45 -8.06 -2.99 -0.23
N GLU A 46 -9.37 -3.26 -0.32
CA GLU A 46 -9.88 -4.62 -0.50
C GLU A 46 -9.44 -5.23 -1.83
N LEU A 47 -9.45 -4.44 -2.90
CA LEU A 47 -8.97 -4.90 -4.21
C LEU A 47 -7.48 -5.24 -4.18
N LEU A 48 -6.66 -4.35 -3.62
CA LEU A 48 -5.21 -4.57 -3.48
C LEU A 48 -4.91 -5.75 -2.58
N LYS A 49 -5.58 -5.87 -1.44
CA LYS A 49 -5.44 -7.02 -0.54
C LYS A 49 -5.65 -8.32 -1.31
N SER A 50 -6.76 -8.41 -2.05
CA SER A 50 -7.07 -9.58 -2.88
C SER A 50 -6.02 -9.83 -3.97
N GLN A 51 -5.54 -8.79 -4.66
CA GLN A 51 -4.50 -8.92 -5.69
C GLN A 51 -3.16 -9.39 -5.12
N ILE A 52 -2.74 -8.85 -3.98
CA ILE A 52 -1.47 -9.21 -3.33
C ILE A 52 -1.56 -10.63 -2.78
N GLU A 53 -2.61 -10.95 -2.02
CA GLU A 53 -2.81 -12.30 -1.48
C GLU A 53 -2.92 -13.34 -2.60
N GLY A 54 -3.65 -13.02 -3.68
CA GLY A 54 -3.73 -13.86 -4.88
C GLY A 54 -2.37 -14.06 -5.54
N TYR A 55 -1.57 -13.00 -5.68
CA TYR A 55 -0.20 -13.09 -6.20
C TYR A 55 0.66 -14.08 -5.40
N PHE A 56 0.65 -13.98 -4.06
CA PHE A 56 1.40 -14.90 -3.21
C PHE A 56 0.87 -16.34 -3.29
N GLN A 57 -0.46 -16.51 -3.31
CA GLN A 57 -1.09 -17.82 -3.49
C GLN A 57 -0.68 -18.49 -4.80
N ASP A 58 -0.65 -17.71 -5.90
CA ASP A 58 -0.19 -18.20 -7.20
C ASP A 58 1.29 -18.61 -7.15
N ARG A 59 2.17 -17.81 -6.53
CA ARG A 59 3.60 -18.17 -6.40
C ARG A 59 3.83 -19.43 -5.56
N PHE A 60 3.06 -19.63 -4.49
CA PHE A 60 3.08 -20.89 -3.74
C PHE A 60 2.61 -22.07 -4.61
N GLY A 61 1.58 -21.88 -5.42
CA GLY A 61 1.10 -22.90 -6.36
C GLY A 61 2.14 -23.23 -7.42
N ASP A 62 2.79 -22.22 -8.00
CA ASP A 62 3.79 -22.40 -9.05
C ASP A 62 4.99 -23.23 -8.56
N VAL A 63 5.56 -22.87 -7.40
CA VAL A 63 6.72 -23.59 -6.85
C VAL A 63 6.35 -25.04 -6.47
N ASP A 64 5.14 -25.25 -5.95
CA ASP A 64 4.66 -26.58 -5.57
C ASP A 64 4.43 -27.48 -6.79
N VAL A 65 3.81 -26.93 -7.86
CA VAL A 65 3.62 -27.62 -9.14
C VAL A 65 4.96 -27.97 -9.78
N LEU A 66 5.92 -27.03 -9.76
CA LEU A 66 7.25 -27.24 -10.32
C LEU A 66 8.03 -28.31 -9.56
N ALA A 67 8.01 -28.27 -8.22
CA ALA A 67 8.69 -29.25 -7.36
C ALA A 67 8.06 -30.65 -7.43
N SER A 68 6.73 -30.73 -7.58
CA SER A 68 5.98 -31.98 -7.70
C SER A 68 6.01 -32.58 -9.11
N ASN A 69 6.58 -31.88 -10.09
CA ASN A 69 6.65 -32.36 -11.47
C ASN A 69 7.59 -33.58 -11.57
N PRO A 70 7.15 -34.73 -12.14
CA PRO A 70 8.00 -35.92 -12.28
C PRO A 70 9.31 -35.68 -13.06
N VAL A 71 9.32 -34.76 -14.03
CA VAL A 71 10.52 -34.40 -14.79
C VAL A 71 11.52 -33.67 -13.88
N THR A 72 11.04 -32.78 -13.01
CA THR A 72 11.84 -32.11 -11.98
C THR A 72 12.43 -33.11 -11.02
N GLY A 73 11.62 -34.02 -10.45
CA GLY A 73 12.11 -35.06 -9.54
C GLY A 73 13.17 -35.97 -10.16
N GLN A 74 12.99 -36.38 -11.42
CA GLN A 74 14.00 -37.15 -12.16
C GLN A 74 15.29 -36.36 -12.40
N GLY A 75 15.17 -35.07 -12.77
CA GLY A 75 16.32 -34.20 -12.97
C GLY A 75 17.09 -33.99 -11.68
N PHE A 76 16.39 -33.69 -10.60
CA PHE A 76 16.94 -33.56 -9.26
C PHE A 76 17.73 -34.82 -8.85
N SER A 77 17.11 -36.01 -8.97
CA SER A 77 17.76 -37.28 -8.62
C SER A 77 19.03 -37.56 -9.45
N ARG A 78 19.01 -37.23 -10.76
CA ARG A 78 20.16 -37.39 -11.66
C ARG A 78 21.28 -36.39 -11.35
N LEU A 79 20.93 -35.13 -11.13
CA LEU A 79 21.87 -34.06 -10.78
C LEU A 79 22.54 -34.35 -9.45
N SER A 80 21.77 -34.70 -8.41
CA SER A 80 22.30 -35.04 -7.08
C SER A 80 23.33 -36.16 -7.16
N LYS A 81 23.03 -37.26 -7.86
CA LYS A 81 23.98 -38.38 -8.03
C LYS A 81 25.26 -37.97 -8.76
N ALA A 82 25.16 -37.18 -9.83
CA ALA A 82 26.32 -36.77 -10.61
C ALA A 82 27.18 -35.72 -9.88
N PHE A 83 26.54 -34.80 -9.16
CA PHE A 83 27.18 -33.80 -8.31
C PHE A 83 27.98 -34.47 -7.19
N HIS A 84 27.39 -35.40 -6.44
CA HIS A 84 28.11 -36.11 -5.36
C HIS A 84 29.22 -37.03 -5.87
N ALA A 85 29.15 -37.49 -7.13
CA ALA A 85 30.19 -38.32 -7.72
C ALA A 85 31.41 -37.53 -8.21
N SER A 86 31.21 -36.31 -8.72
CA SER A 86 32.26 -35.60 -9.48
C SER A 86 32.23 -34.06 -9.41
N GLY A 87 31.33 -33.48 -8.62
CA GLY A 87 31.12 -32.04 -8.52
C GLY A 87 30.49 -31.40 -9.77
N LEU A 88 30.43 -30.06 -9.78
CA LEU A 88 29.82 -29.27 -10.86
C LEU A 88 30.58 -29.34 -12.20
N ASP A 89 31.85 -29.73 -12.18
CA ASP A 89 32.69 -29.78 -13.39
C ASP A 89 32.87 -31.23 -13.91
N GLY A 90 32.18 -32.18 -13.29
CA GLY A 90 32.19 -33.57 -13.71
C GLY A 90 31.51 -33.78 -15.08
N PRO A 91 32.09 -34.55 -16.01
CA PRO A 91 31.53 -34.71 -17.36
C PRO A 91 30.08 -35.26 -17.39
N GLN A 92 29.74 -36.12 -16.42
CA GLN A 92 28.37 -36.63 -16.29
C GLN A 92 27.42 -35.55 -15.76
N TYR A 93 27.85 -34.76 -14.78
CA TYR A 93 27.08 -33.67 -14.24
C TYR A 93 26.78 -32.63 -15.34
N THR A 94 27.80 -32.18 -16.07
CA THR A 94 27.65 -31.17 -17.13
C THR A 94 26.63 -31.62 -18.19
N LYS A 95 26.73 -32.87 -18.65
CA LYS A 95 25.78 -33.44 -19.62
C LYS A 95 24.33 -33.48 -19.10
N ILE A 96 24.14 -33.76 -17.81
CA ILE A 96 22.82 -33.79 -17.19
C ILE A 96 22.31 -32.36 -17.01
N ALA A 97 23.12 -31.44 -16.50
CA ALA A 97 22.76 -30.03 -16.33
C ALA A 97 22.32 -29.41 -17.66
N GLU A 98 23.07 -29.63 -18.75
CA GLU A 98 22.73 -29.16 -20.10
C GLU A 98 21.38 -29.70 -20.62
N LEU A 99 20.95 -30.88 -20.16
CA LEU A 99 19.66 -31.44 -20.54
C LEU A 99 18.48 -30.71 -19.86
N TYR A 100 18.65 -30.27 -18.61
CA TYR A 100 17.60 -29.61 -17.84
C TYR A 100 17.64 -28.08 -17.94
N GLN A 101 18.78 -27.51 -18.30
CA GLN A 101 18.99 -26.08 -18.47
C GLN A 101 17.89 -25.40 -19.31
N PRO A 102 17.50 -25.89 -20.51
CA PRO A 102 16.48 -25.21 -21.32
C PRO A 102 15.09 -25.18 -20.67
N LEU A 103 14.75 -26.19 -19.88
CA LEU A 103 13.48 -26.21 -19.15
C LEU A 103 13.48 -25.15 -18.04
N MET A 104 14.60 -25.01 -17.31
CA MET A 104 14.72 -24.01 -16.26
C MET A 104 14.74 -22.59 -16.84
N GLU A 105 15.47 -22.38 -17.94
CA GLU A 105 15.48 -21.11 -18.68
C GLU A 105 14.08 -20.71 -19.17
N HIS A 106 13.25 -21.67 -19.58
CA HIS A 106 11.86 -21.39 -19.93
C HIS A 106 11.07 -20.82 -18.73
N TYR A 107 11.24 -21.39 -17.53
CA TYR A 107 10.61 -20.85 -16.33
C TYR A 107 11.14 -19.45 -15.96
N LEU A 108 12.44 -19.21 -16.10
CA LEU A 108 13.02 -17.87 -15.88
C LEU A 108 12.38 -16.83 -16.81
N ASN A 109 12.30 -17.14 -18.11
CA ASN A 109 11.83 -16.19 -19.12
C ASN A 109 10.31 -15.98 -19.09
N ASP A 110 9.52 -17.06 -18.97
CA ASP A 110 8.07 -17.00 -19.11
C ASP A 110 7.37 -16.53 -17.82
N TYR A 111 7.97 -16.82 -16.65
CA TYR A 111 7.42 -16.43 -15.34
C TYR A 111 8.17 -15.27 -14.68
N GLY A 112 9.28 -14.82 -15.28
CA GLY A 112 10.08 -13.70 -14.76
C GLY A 112 10.83 -14.03 -13.47
N TYR A 113 11.21 -15.30 -13.26
CA TYR A 113 12.02 -15.67 -12.10
C TYR A 113 13.47 -15.22 -12.29
N VAL A 114 14.11 -14.81 -11.20
CA VAL A 114 15.54 -14.47 -11.18
C VAL A 114 16.37 -15.74 -11.34
N ASN A 115 16.08 -16.75 -10.51
CA ASN A 115 16.82 -18.00 -10.53
C ASN A 115 15.97 -19.16 -9.99
N ILE A 116 16.42 -20.39 -10.26
CA ILE A 116 15.86 -21.63 -9.73
C ILE A 116 17.01 -22.48 -9.22
N TYR A 117 16.94 -22.92 -7.98
CA TYR A 117 17.96 -23.72 -7.31
C TYR A 117 17.41 -25.10 -6.94
N PHE A 118 18.22 -26.14 -7.17
CA PHE A 118 17.99 -27.45 -6.57
C PHE A 118 18.98 -27.62 -5.42
N VAL A 119 18.46 -27.80 -4.22
CA VAL A 119 19.25 -27.92 -3.00
C VAL A 119 18.94 -29.26 -2.36
N ASP A 120 19.93 -30.15 -2.21
CA ASP A 120 19.66 -31.45 -1.60
C ASP A 120 19.33 -31.35 -0.11
N LYS A 121 18.89 -32.46 0.47
CA LYS A 121 18.58 -32.59 1.90
C LYS A 121 19.72 -32.20 2.85
N ASP A 122 20.98 -32.23 2.38
CA ASP A 122 22.16 -31.89 3.19
C ASP A 122 22.54 -30.40 3.03
N GLY A 123 21.80 -29.66 2.19
CA GLY A 123 21.94 -28.23 1.97
C GLY A 123 22.84 -27.86 0.80
N ASP A 124 23.32 -28.83 0.01
CA ASP A 124 24.20 -28.56 -1.13
C ASP A 124 23.39 -28.06 -2.33
N VAL A 125 23.75 -26.88 -2.84
CA VAL A 125 23.15 -26.29 -4.04
C VAL A 125 23.72 -26.97 -5.27
N MET A 126 23.12 -28.10 -5.63
CA MET A 126 23.63 -28.97 -6.69
C MET A 126 23.41 -28.40 -8.10
N PHE A 127 22.45 -27.50 -8.28
CA PHE A 127 22.12 -26.88 -9.57
C PHE A 127 21.51 -25.51 -9.35
N SER A 128 21.80 -24.60 -10.27
CA SER A 128 21.10 -23.33 -10.45
C SER A 128 20.91 -23.04 -11.93
N ALA A 129 19.79 -22.41 -12.29
CA ALA A 129 19.50 -22.05 -13.67
C ALA A 129 20.46 -20.96 -14.19
N ILE A 130 20.80 -19.99 -13.34
CA ILE A 130 21.92 -19.06 -13.55
C ILE A 130 23.02 -19.41 -12.55
N ARG A 131 24.24 -19.64 -13.01
CA ARG A 131 25.39 -19.91 -12.11
C ARG A 131 25.80 -18.60 -11.44
N GLU A 132 25.63 -18.53 -10.13
CA GLU A 132 25.81 -17.34 -9.29
C GLU A 132 26.48 -17.72 -7.96
N GLU A 133 26.41 -16.85 -6.95
CA GLU A 133 27.15 -17.01 -5.70
C GLU A 133 26.81 -18.29 -4.91
N PHE A 134 25.60 -18.84 -5.06
CA PHE A 134 25.18 -20.02 -4.29
C PHE A 134 25.53 -21.36 -4.94
N THR A 135 25.79 -21.42 -6.25
CA THR A 135 25.95 -22.69 -6.97
C THR A 135 27.14 -23.51 -6.45
N GLY A 136 26.90 -24.74 -6.02
CA GLY A 136 27.93 -25.64 -5.45
C GLY A 136 28.36 -25.27 -4.03
N THR A 137 27.66 -24.34 -3.38
CA THR A 137 27.85 -24.04 -1.96
C THR A 137 26.85 -24.83 -1.12
N ASN A 138 26.93 -24.65 0.20
CA ASN A 138 26.00 -25.28 1.13
C ASN A 138 25.24 -24.21 1.94
N VAL A 139 23.90 -24.20 1.85
CA VAL A 139 23.05 -23.18 2.48
C VAL A 139 22.82 -23.39 3.98
N LEU A 140 23.23 -24.53 4.53
CA LEU A 140 23.15 -24.84 5.96
C LEU A 140 24.44 -24.52 6.72
N THR A 141 25.54 -24.27 6.00
CA THR A 141 26.87 -24.06 6.58
C THR A 141 27.53 -22.79 6.02
N GLY A 142 28.65 -22.39 6.62
CA GLY A 142 29.38 -21.20 6.19
C GLY A 142 28.57 -19.89 6.34
N ARG A 143 28.81 -18.96 5.41
CA ARG A 143 28.20 -17.61 5.42
C ARG A 143 26.72 -17.60 5.03
N TYR A 144 26.26 -18.57 4.25
CA TYR A 144 24.93 -18.57 3.62
C TYR A 144 23.82 -19.06 4.54
N LYS A 145 24.15 -19.68 5.67
CA LYS A 145 23.19 -20.12 6.69
C LYS A 145 22.27 -18.99 7.19
N GLN A 146 22.79 -17.77 7.26
CA GLN A 146 22.05 -16.61 7.75
C GLN A 146 21.29 -15.88 6.65
N PHE A 147 21.50 -16.25 5.39
CA PHE A 147 20.89 -15.58 4.24
C PHE A 147 19.47 -16.13 4.03
N SER A 148 18.61 -15.35 3.38
CA SER A 148 17.20 -15.71 3.14
C SER A 148 17.05 -17.07 2.45
N ILE A 149 17.94 -17.42 1.52
CA ILE A 149 17.93 -18.74 0.85
C ILE A 149 18.15 -19.91 1.82
N GLY A 150 18.97 -19.76 2.86
CA GLY A 150 19.16 -20.79 3.87
C GLY A 150 17.94 -20.96 4.78
N GLN A 151 17.28 -19.84 5.12
CA GLN A 151 16.07 -19.84 5.93
C GLN A 151 14.87 -20.45 5.18
N VAL A 152 14.68 -20.08 3.92
CA VAL A 152 13.60 -20.62 3.08
C VAL A 152 13.82 -22.09 2.77
N PHE A 153 15.08 -22.52 2.57
CA PHE A 153 15.43 -23.92 2.38
C PHE A 153 15.05 -24.75 3.62
N ALA A 154 15.42 -24.29 4.82
CA ALA A 154 15.13 -25.01 6.05
C ALA A 154 13.62 -25.24 6.25
N ARG A 155 12.79 -24.23 5.96
CA ARG A 155 11.32 -24.37 5.98
C ARG A 155 10.80 -25.21 4.81
N GLY A 156 11.45 -25.12 3.65
CA GLY A 156 11.16 -25.84 2.41
C GLY A 156 11.26 -27.37 2.55
N LEU A 157 12.03 -27.87 3.53
CA LEU A 157 12.12 -29.29 3.84
C LEU A 157 10.80 -29.86 4.38
N ASP A 158 10.02 -29.04 5.10
CA ASP A 158 8.76 -29.45 5.75
C ASP A 158 7.52 -29.19 4.89
N GLY A 159 7.64 -28.34 3.86
CA GLY A 159 6.53 -27.97 2.98
C GLY A 159 6.82 -26.73 2.15
N ILE A 160 5.80 -26.21 1.47
CA ILE A 160 5.93 -24.94 0.74
C ILE A 160 6.29 -23.80 1.70
N ALA A 161 7.24 -22.95 1.32
CA ALA A 161 7.76 -21.88 2.17
C ALA A 161 8.02 -20.59 1.39
N PHE A 162 8.01 -19.49 2.11
CA PHE A 162 8.36 -18.15 1.62
C PHE A 162 9.29 -17.48 2.64
N GLU A 163 10.21 -16.68 2.13
CA GLU A 163 11.06 -15.78 2.90
C GLU A 163 10.95 -14.37 2.32
N ASP A 164 10.87 -13.38 3.21
CA ASP A 164 10.71 -11.97 2.86
C ASP A 164 11.85 -11.48 1.93
N TYR A 165 11.63 -10.33 1.30
CA TYR A 165 12.59 -9.69 0.42
C TYR A 165 13.93 -9.43 1.12
N THR A 166 15.01 -9.60 0.38
CA THR A 166 16.38 -9.27 0.77
C THR A 166 17.09 -8.59 -0.37
N TRP A 167 18.16 -7.86 -0.06
CA TRP A 167 18.99 -7.23 -1.08
C TRP A 167 19.80 -8.28 -1.85
N HIS A 168 19.74 -8.22 -3.18
CA HIS A 168 20.54 -9.02 -4.09
C HIS A 168 21.67 -8.17 -4.68
N GLU A 169 22.90 -8.40 -4.21
CA GLU A 169 24.05 -7.53 -4.51
C GLU A 169 24.39 -7.46 -6.00
N GLU A 170 24.34 -8.56 -6.73
CA GLU A 170 24.75 -8.56 -8.15
C GLU A 170 23.72 -7.86 -9.05
N MET A 171 22.44 -7.93 -8.69
CA MET A 171 21.35 -7.32 -9.46
C MET A 171 21.05 -5.89 -9.04
N GLN A 172 21.53 -5.47 -7.86
CA GLN A 172 21.20 -4.18 -7.25
C GLN A 172 19.67 -3.98 -7.12
N GLU A 173 18.97 -5.06 -6.76
CA GLU A 173 17.52 -5.09 -6.58
C GLU A 173 17.18 -5.96 -5.36
N PHE A 174 15.96 -5.80 -4.82
CA PHE A 174 15.43 -6.71 -3.81
C PHE A 174 14.79 -7.94 -4.45
N THR A 175 15.07 -9.12 -3.90
CA THR A 175 14.50 -10.40 -4.34
C THR A 175 13.94 -11.16 -3.16
N SER A 176 13.02 -12.09 -3.40
CA SER A 176 12.51 -12.99 -2.36
C SER A 176 12.48 -14.42 -2.86
N TYR A 177 12.31 -15.35 -1.92
CA TYR A 177 12.42 -16.77 -2.21
C TYR A 177 11.13 -17.51 -1.87
N PHE A 178 10.74 -18.42 -2.75
CA PHE A 178 9.76 -19.46 -2.45
C PHE A 178 10.45 -20.82 -2.54
N ALA A 179 10.02 -21.76 -1.72
CA ALA A 179 10.58 -23.10 -1.71
C ALA A 179 9.48 -24.17 -1.63
N ALA A 180 9.76 -25.33 -2.19
CA ALA A 180 8.93 -26.52 -2.04
C ALA A 180 9.78 -27.80 -2.01
N PRO A 181 9.39 -28.82 -1.23
CA PRO A 181 10.10 -30.08 -1.16
C PRO A 181 9.93 -30.88 -2.46
N VAL A 182 11.01 -31.51 -2.92
CA VAL A 182 11.01 -32.38 -4.10
C VAL A 182 11.05 -33.85 -3.66
N TYR A 183 10.13 -34.65 -4.19
CA TYR A 183 10.00 -36.07 -3.86
C TYR A 183 10.23 -36.99 -5.06
N ASP A 184 10.78 -38.18 -4.80
CA ASP A 184 10.70 -39.35 -5.69
C ASP A 184 9.84 -40.43 -4.99
N GLY A 185 8.56 -40.48 -5.36
CA GLY A 185 7.57 -41.23 -4.59
C GLY A 185 7.39 -40.64 -3.20
N GLN A 186 7.77 -41.38 -2.15
CA GLN A 186 7.74 -40.91 -0.75
C GLN A 186 9.11 -40.45 -0.23
N LEU A 187 10.16 -40.57 -1.06
CA LEU A 187 11.51 -40.19 -0.65
C LEU A 187 11.73 -38.70 -0.90
N LEU A 188 11.96 -37.94 0.16
CA LEU A 188 12.40 -36.55 0.05
C LEU A 188 13.81 -36.50 -0.55
N LEU A 189 13.96 -35.83 -1.69
CA LEU A 189 15.25 -35.64 -2.34
C LEU A 189 15.96 -34.37 -1.84
N GLY A 190 15.18 -33.32 -1.56
CA GLY A 190 15.64 -32.01 -1.13
C GLY A 190 14.58 -30.97 -1.41
N VAL A 191 15.00 -29.75 -1.76
CA VAL A 191 14.13 -28.58 -1.92
C VAL A 191 14.43 -27.89 -3.25
N LEU A 192 13.37 -27.53 -3.97
CA LEU A 192 13.42 -26.60 -5.08
C LEU A 192 13.15 -25.20 -4.52
N VAL A 193 14.04 -24.26 -4.83
CA VAL A 193 13.90 -22.85 -4.44
C VAL A 193 13.80 -22.02 -5.71
N ILE A 194 12.80 -21.14 -5.78
CA ILE A 194 12.70 -20.10 -6.82
C ILE A 194 13.01 -18.75 -6.19
N GLU A 195 13.75 -17.93 -6.93
CA GLU A 195 14.00 -16.53 -6.58
C GLU A 195 13.19 -15.62 -7.51
N ILE A 196 12.50 -14.64 -6.93
CA ILE A 196 11.65 -13.72 -7.66
C ILE A 196 12.07 -12.27 -7.43
N PRO A 197 11.93 -11.39 -8.45
CA PRO A 197 12.30 -9.99 -8.30
C PRO A 197 11.19 -9.21 -7.58
N PHE A 198 11.57 -8.12 -6.89
CA PHE A 198 10.62 -7.21 -6.27
C PHE A 198 9.71 -6.50 -7.29
N SER A 199 10.19 -6.28 -8.52
CA SER A 199 9.41 -5.68 -9.61
C SER A 199 8.04 -6.32 -9.86
N HIS A 200 7.87 -7.62 -9.57
CA HIS A 200 6.57 -8.28 -9.64
C HIS A 200 5.55 -7.67 -8.66
N LEU A 201 5.93 -7.51 -7.39
CA LEU A 201 5.08 -6.89 -6.38
C LEU A 201 4.96 -5.38 -6.60
N ASP A 202 6.05 -4.71 -6.99
CA ASP A 202 6.03 -3.27 -7.28
C ASP A 202 5.09 -2.92 -8.43
N THR A 203 4.98 -3.78 -9.44
CA THR A 203 4.00 -3.62 -10.51
C THR A 203 2.58 -3.59 -9.97
N ILE A 204 2.24 -4.43 -8.99
CA ILE A 204 0.90 -4.39 -8.34
C ILE A 204 0.72 -3.06 -7.59
N MET A 205 1.74 -2.64 -6.83
CA MET A 205 1.71 -1.44 -5.98
C MET A 205 1.75 -0.11 -6.75
N THR A 206 2.15 -0.11 -8.02
CA THR A 206 2.26 1.11 -8.85
C THR A 206 0.97 1.45 -9.61
N HIS A 207 -0.05 0.58 -9.59
CA HIS A 207 -1.37 0.83 -10.21
C HIS A 207 -2.22 1.84 -9.40
N ARG A 208 -1.81 3.11 -9.40
CA ARG A 208 -2.37 4.19 -8.57
C ARG A 208 -3.54 4.94 -9.23
N ALA A 209 -4.14 4.36 -10.27
CA ALA A 209 -5.20 5.02 -11.02
C ALA A 209 -6.40 5.32 -10.12
N GLY A 210 -6.87 6.57 -10.15
CA GLY A 210 -8.04 7.00 -9.37
C GLY A 210 -7.75 7.36 -7.90
N LEU A 211 -6.48 7.48 -7.49
CA LEU A 211 -6.09 7.95 -6.15
C LEU A 211 -5.70 9.44 -6.09
N GLY A 212 -5.78 10.14 -7.22
CA GLY A 212 -5.42 11.56 -7.29
C GLY A 212 -3.92 11.82 -7.16
N GLU A 213 -3.57 13.04 -6.76
CA GLU A 213 -2.20 13.54 -6.75
C GLU A 213 -1.43 13.08 -5.51
N THR A 214 -2.12 12.94 -4.38
CA THR A 214 -1.55 12.61 -3.07
C THR A 214 -1.95 11.23 -2.55
N GLY A 215 -2.82 10.51 -3.24
CA GLY A 215 -3.22 9.19 -2.74
C GLY A 215 -2.10 8.14 -2.88
N GLU A 216 -1.82 7.39 -1.83
CA GLU A 216 -0.72 6.43 -1.79
C GLU A 216 -1.19 5.06 -1.33
N MET A 217 -0.50 4.03 -1.82
CA MET A 217 -0.69 2.64 -1.43
C MET A 217 0.68 2.12 -1.02
N TYR A 218 0.80 1.56 0.18
CA TYR A 218 2.07 1.03 0.65
C TYR A 218 1.88 -0.15 1.60
N LEU A 219 2.92 -0.97 1.66
CA LEU A 219 3.03 -2.14 2.52
C LEU A 219 4.09 -1.87 3.60
N VAL A 220 3.87 -2.39 4.80
CA VAL A 220 4.82 -2.29 5.92
C VAL A 220 4.95 -3.66 6.58
N GLY A 221 6.17 -4.12 6.83
CA GLY A 221 6.45 -5.33 7.60
C GLY A 221 6.28 -5.11 9.10
N ASP A 222 6.16 -6.19 9.86
CA ASP A 222 6.09 -6.14 11.33
C ASP A 222 7.37 -5.64 12.01
N ASP A 223 8.47 -5.59 11.26
CA ASP A 223 9.71 -4.89 11.59
C ASP A 223 9.62 -3.35 11.46
N GLY A 224 8.49 -2.82 10.98
CA GLY A 224 8.25 -1.39 10.81
C GLY A 224 8.80 -0.80 9.51
N TYR A 225 9.37 -1.60 8.60
CA TYR A 225 9.93 -1.10 7.34
C TYR A 225 9.01 -1.36 6.15
N MET A 226 9.01 -0.43 5.18
CA MET A 226 8.21 -0.58 3.96
C MET A 226 8.54 -1.86 3.18
N ARG A 227 7.51 -2.49 2.59
CA ARG A 227 7.61 -3.59 1.61
C ARG A 227 7.12 -3.15 0.23
N SER A 228 7.25 -1.85 -0.04
CA SER A 228 6.77 -1.18 -1.24
C SER A 228 7.58 0.09 -1.50
N ASN A 229 7.57 0.59 -2.74
CA ASN A 229 8.11 1.90 -3.03
C ASN A 229 7.06 3.02 -2.88
N SER A 230 7.39 4.02 -2.07
CA SER A 230 6.62 5.24 -1.92
C SER A 230 6.50 6.01 -3.24
N ARG A 231 5.34 6.62 -3.48
CA ARG A 231 5.13 7.51 -4.63
C ARG A 231 5.82 8.87 -4.50
N PHE A 232 6.29 9.19 -3.29
CA PHE A 232 6.88 10.48 -2.94
C PHE A 232 8.41 10.43 -2.83
N SER A 233 9.02 9.33 -3.25
CA SER A 233 10.47 9.12 -3.26
C SER A 233 10.92 8.78 -4.69
N GLU A 234 12.04 9.38 -5.12
CA GLU A 234 12.74 8.93 -6.34
C GLU A 234 13.63 7.71 -6.05
N GLU A 235 14.06 7.56 -4.79
CA GLU A 235 14.88 6.43 -4.33
C GLU A 235 14.00 5.27 -3.82
N PRO A 236 14.43 4.00 -3.97
CA PRO A 236 13.74 2.85 -3.41
C PRO A 236 13.53 2.99 -1.89
N THR A 237 12.33 2.66 -1.43
CA THR A 237 11.96 2.77 0.00
C THR A 237 11.68 1.43 0.66
N ILE A 238 11.51 0.38 -0.13
CA ILE A 238 11.45 -1.01 0.34
C ILE A 238 12.65 -1.32 1.26
N LEU A 239 12.38 -1.90 2.43
CA LEU A 239 13.33 -2.24 3.50
C LEU A 239 14.21 -1.08 4.03
N GLN A 240 13.94 0.16 3.63
CA GLN A 240 14.75 1.32 3.99
C GLN A 240 13.94 2.36 4.76
N LYS A 241 12.66 2.53 4.41
CA LYS A 241 11.79 3.51 5.03
C LYS A 241 11.06 2.91 6.23
N GLU A 242 11.43 3.37 7.42
CA GLU A 242 10.70 3.08 8.66
C GLU A 242 9.36 3.83 8.69
N VAL A 243 8.32 3.13 9.14
CA VAL A 243 6.94 3.60 9.26
C VAL A 243 6.35 3.10 10.59
N ASP A 244 6.14 4.01 11.53
CA ASP A 244 5.42 3.75 12.77
C ASP A 244 4.27 4.76 12.93
N THR A 245 3.06 4.32 12.57
CA THR A 245 1.84 5.12 12.57
C THR A 245 0.76 4.44 13.41
N GLU A 246 -0.31 5.18 13.74
CA GLU A 246 -1.45 4.57 14.42
C GLU A 246 -2.08 3.46 13.56
N ALA A 247 -2.18 3.66 12.24
CA ALA A 247 -2.73 2.68 11.31
C ALA A 247 -1.92 1.39 11.25
N THR A 248 -0.58 1.46 11.16
CA THR A 248 0.28 0.27 11.13
C THR A 248 0.17 -0.53 12.42
N ARG A 249 0.25 0.14 13.59
CA ARG A 249 0.06 -0.53 14.89
C ARG A 249 -1.31 -1.18 15.02
N GLU A 250 -2.37 -0.52 14.56
CA GLU A 250 -3.71 -1.12 14.59
C GLU A 250 -3.85 -2.30 13.63
N ALA A 251 -3.33 -2.19 12.42
CA ALA A 251 -3.31 -3.28 11.44
C ALA A 251 -2.62 -4.53 12.00
N PHE A 252 -1.43 -4.38 12.60
CA PHE A 252 -0.72 -5.50 13.23
C PHE A 252 -1.42 -6.08 14.46
N ASN A 253 -2.31 -5.32 15.10
CA ASN A 253 -3.21 -5.82 16.15
C ASN A 253 -4.49 -6.48 15.59
N GLY A 254 -4.56 -6.72 14.27
CA GLY A 254 -5.69 -7.35 13.59
C GLY A 254 -6.88 -6.41 13.35
N ILE A 255 -6.71 -5.11 13.52
CA ILE A 255 -7.78 -4.13 13.31
C ILE A 255 -7.83 -3.75 11.83
N ILE A 256 -8.98 -4.01 11.22
CA ILE A 256 -9.32 -3.49 9.90
C ILE A 256 -10.02 -2.14 10.11
N GLY A 257 -9.37 -1.05 9.70
CA GLY A 257 -9.76 0.29 10.14
C GLY A 257 -9.79 1.34 9.05
N LYS A 258 -10.36 2.49 9.42
CA LYS A 258 -10.26 3.75 8.69
C LYS A 258 -10.24 4.92 9.65
N LYS A 259 -9.30 5.85 9.48
CA LYS A 259 -9.15 7.04 10.36
C LYS A 259 -8.50 8.19 9.63
N VAL A 260 -8.73 9.40 10.12
CA VAL A 260 -7.88 10.56 9.80
C VAL A 260 -6.72 10.56 10.79
N ILE A 261 -5.52 10.31 10.29
CA ILE A 261 -4.29 10.25 11.09
C ILE A 261 -3.17 10.97 10.36
N LYS A 262 -2.03 11.16 11.02
CA LYS A 262 -0.81 11.57 10.31
C LYS A 262 -0.15 10.35 9.68
N ASP A 263 0.18 10.47 8.41
CA ASP A 263 1.00 9.48 7.71
C ASP A 263 2.46 9.50 8.19
N TYR A 264 3.30 8.66 7.58
CA TYR A 264 4.74 8.60 7.89
C TYR A 264 5.53 9.88 7.52
N ARG A 265 4.93 10.78 6.72
CA ARG A 265 5.47 12.11 6.37
C ARG A 265 5.04 13.17 7.38
N GLY A 266 4.17 12.83 8.33
CA GLY A 266 3.60 13.74 9.32
C GLY A 266 2.42 14.57 8.78
N ILE A 267 1.89 14.21 7.60
CA ILE A 267 0.81 14.91 6.91
C ILE A 267 -0.53 14.28 7.31
N PRO A 268 -1.55 15.08 7.71
CA PRO A 268 -2.89 14.57 7.94
C PRO A 268 -3.47 13.94 6.67
N ALA A 269 -3.87 12.67 6.77
CA ALA A 269 -4.39 11.87 5.68
C ALA A 269 -5.60 11.06 6.14
N LEU A 270 -6.55 10.86 5.23
CA LEU A 270 -7.56 9.81 5.38
C LEU A 270 -6.87 8.50 5.06
N SER A 271 -6.88 7.56 6.01
CA SER A 271 -6.18 6.28 5.92
C SER A 271 -7.17 5.14 6.06
N ALA A 272 -7.09 4.15 5.16
CA ALA A 272 -7.74 2.86 5.27
C ALA A 272 -6.68 1.76 5.32
N TYR A 273 -6.74 0.90 6.34
CA TYR A 273 -5.64 -0.03 6.63
C TYR A 273 -6.16 -1.40 7.08
N THR A 274 -5.33 -2.43 6.88
CA THR A 274 -5.58 -3.83 7.26
C THR A 274 -4.26 -4.60 7.31
N ALA A 275 -4.19 -5.69 8.07
CA ALA A 275 -3.18 -6.72 7.83
C ALA A 275 -3.54 -7.58 6.60
N LEU A 276 -2.51 -8.11 5.93
CA LEU A 276 -2.62 -9.14 4.91
C LEU A 276 -2.57 -10.52 5.55
N ASP A 277 -3.31 -11.48 4.98
CA ASP A 277 -3.30 -12.88 5.37
C ASP A 277 -2.25 -13.65 4.53
N LEU A 278 -0.98 -13.40 4.83
CA LEU A 278 0.15 -14.06 4.19
C LEU A 278 0.73 -15.15 5.08
N LYS A 279 1.19 -16.25 4.47
CA LYS A 279 1.98 -17.24 5.19
C LYS A 279 3.38 -16.69 5.44
N PHE A 280 3.97 -17.04 6.58
CA PHE A 280 5.36 -16.75 6.98
C PHE A 280 5.72 -15.30 7.31
N VAL A 281 5.01 -14.32 6.76
CA VAL A 281 5.26 -12.89 7.01
C VAL A 281 4.00 -12.18 7.47
N ASN A 282 4.17 -11.11 8.25
CA ASN A 282 3.08 -10.27 8.73
C ASN A 282 3.23 -8.87 8.15
N TRP A 283 2.40 -8.53 7.17
CA TRP A 283 2.45 -7.23 6.49
C TRP A 283 1.14 -6.47 6.67
N ALA A 284 1.26 -5.16 6.89
CA ALA A 284 0.15 -4.22 6.88
C ALA A 284 0.05 -3.54 5.51
N LEU A 285 -1.18 -3.41 5.01
CA LEU A 285 -1.54 -2.66 3.81
C LEU A 285 -2.24 -1.37 4.21
N LEU A 286 -1.77 -0.26 3.66
CA LEU A 286 -2.32 1.08 3.86
C LEU A 286 -2.65 1.71 2.52
N VAL A 287 -3.82 2.34 2.46
CA VAL A 287 -4.27 3.17 1.34
C VAL A 287 -4.71 4.50 1.90
N GLU A 288 -4.02 5.56 1.50
CA GLU A 288 -4.13 6.89 2.12
C GLU A 288 -4.32 7.97 1.07
N ILE A 289 -4.88 9.11 1.46
CA ILE A 289 -4.92 10.35 0.66
C ILE A 289 -4.84 11.55 1.60
N ASP A 290 -4.09 12.59 1.22
CA ASP A 290 -3.95 13.79 2.05
C ASP A 290 -5.33 14.41 2.32
N GLU A 291 -5.59 14.80 3.58
CA GLU A 291 -6.87 15.41 3.98
C GLU A 291 -7.17 16.66 3.15
N LYS A 292 -6.14 17.42 2.78
CA LYS A 292 -6.27 18.62 1.94
C LYS A 292 -6.82 18.32 0.55
N GLU A 293 -6.38 17.24 -0.09
CA GLU A 293 -6.88 16.85 -1.41
C GLU A 293 -8.29 16.27 -1.29
N ALA A 294 -8.49 15.35 -0.34
CA ALA A 294 -9.79 14.73 -0.08
C ALA A 294 -10.90 15.77 0.15
N LEU A 295 -10.58 16.86 0.85
CA LEU A 295 -11.54 17.92 1.21
C LEU A 295 -11.46 19.14 0.28
N ALA A 296 -10.70 19.10 -0.83
CA ALA A 296 -10.51 20.25 -1.72
C ALA A 296 -11.83 20.79 -2.30
N ALA A 297 -12.79 19.89 -2.59
CA ALA A 297 -14.12 20.25 -3.07
C ALA A 297 -14.90 21.10 -2.05
N ILE A 298 -14.74 20.82 -0.75
CA ILE A 298 -15.40 21.55 0.34
C ILE A 298 -14.88 22.99 0.38
N HIS A 299 -13.56 23.18 0.36
CA HIS A 299 -12.96 24.51 0.46
C HIS A 299 -13.39 25.43 -0.69
N THR A 300 -13.65 24.87 -1.87
CA THR A 300 -14.17 25.64 -3.00
C THR A 300 -15.61 26.11 -2.76
N VAL A 301 -16.45 25.24 -2.18
CA VAL A 301 -17.85 25.55 -1.86
C VAL A 301 -17.92 26.54 -0.68
N GLU A 302 -17.11 26.33 0.36
CA GLU A 302 -16.98 27.18 1.54
C GLU A 302 -16.74 28.64 1.14
N ARG A 303 -15.68 28.89 0.36
CA ARG A 303 -15.34 30.25 -0.09
C ARG A 303 -16.48 30.92 -0.86
N ARG A 304 -17.24 30.16 -1.65
CA ARG A 304 -18.38 30.69 -2.41
C ARG A 304 -19.56 31.03 -1.49
N VAL A 305 -19.85 30.19 -0.50
CA VAL A 305 -20.91 30.42 0.48
C VAL A 305 -20.58 31.60 1.38
N GLU A 306 -19.33 31.75 1.81
CA GLU A 306 -18.87 32.90 2.59
C GLU A 306 -19.01 34.22 1.82
N ILE A 307 -18.59 34.25 0.55
CA ILE A 307 -18.74 35.44 -0.31
C ILE A 307 -20.21 35.80 -0.45
N LEU A 308 -21.08 34.82 -0.71
CA LEU A 308 -22.51 35.04 -0.87
C LEU A 308 -23.17 35.52 0.44
N GLY A 309 -22.83 34.89 1.57
CA GLY A 309 -23.31 35.29 2.89
C GLY A 309 -22.86 36.71 3.26
N GLY A 310 -21.60 37.05 2.98
CA GLY A 310 -21.05 38.40 3.17
C GLY A 310 -21.75 39.45 2.31
N LEU A 311 -22.05 39.13 1.04
CA LEU A 311 -22.82 40.01 0.16
C LEU A 311 -24.24 40.27 0.70
N ILE A 312 -24.94 39.21 1.14
CA ILE A 312 -26.29 39.35 1.70
C ILE A 312 -26.26 40.16 3.00
N ALA A 313 -25.27 39.95 3.86
CA ALA A 313 -25.08 40.72 5.08
C ALA A 313 -24.83 42.22 4.78
N CYS A 314 -23.97 42.53 3.81
CA CYS A 314 -23.72 43.90 3.35
C CYS A 314 -24.98 44.57 2.80
N ILE A 315 -25.74 43.87 1.95
CA ILE A 315 -27.01 44.39 1.38
C ILE A 315 -28.03 44.65 2.50
N THR A 316 -28.16 43.73 3.45
CA THR A 316 -29.08 43.85 4.58
C THR A 316 -28.69 45.04 5.47
N PHE A 317 -27.40 45.19 5.76
CA PHE A 317 -26.88 46.32 6.54
C PHE A 317 -27.12 47.66 5.83
N LEU A 318 -26.83 47.73 4.52
CA LEU A 318 -27.05 48.93 3.71
C LEU A 318 -28.54 49.32 3.68
N TYR A 319 -29.43 48.34 3.53
CA TYR A 319 -30.88 48.56 3.58
C TYR A 319 -31.33 49.13 4.92
N ILE A 320 -30.91 48.52 6.04
CA ILE A 320 -31.22 49.00 7.40
C ILE A 320 -30.69 50.43 7.60
N TYR A 321 -29.47 50.72 7.14
CA TYR A 321 -28.86 52.04 7.22
C TYR A 321 -29.66 53.10 6.45
N LEU A 322 -30.05 52.81 5.19
CA LEU A 322 -30.81 53.74 4.34
C LEU A 322 -32.22 54.02 4.91
N VAL A 323 -32.90 53.00 5.43
CA VAL A 323 -34.22 53.15 6.06
C VAL A 323 -34.12 54.01 7.33
N ASN A 324 -33.12 53.77 8.18
CA ASN A 324 -32.89 54.61 9.36
C ASN A 324 -32.55 56.05 8.99
N ARG A 325 -31.72 56.27 7.97
CA ARG A 325 -31.37 57.62 7.50
C ARG A 325 -32.59 58.40 7.00
N ARG A 326 -33.44 57.78 6.17
CA ARG A 326 -34.69 58.40 5.68
C ARG A 326 -35.61 58.79 6.85
N LYS A 327 -35.79 57.88 7.81
CA LYS A 327 -36.67 58.12 8.96
C LYS A 327 -36.15 59.26 9.85
N ASN A 328 -34.83 59.34 10.08
CA ASN A 328 -34.23 60.45 10.82
C ASN A 328 -34.36 61.79 10.07
N GLN A 329 -34.25 61.80 8.73
CA GLN A 329 -34.50 63.02 7.94
C GLN A 329 -35.94 63.50 8.05
N GLN A 330 -36.91 62.59 8.06
CA GLN A 330 -38.32 62.89 8.22
C GLN A 330 -38.64 63.50 9.60
N ILE A 331 -38.12 62.89 10.67
CA ILE A 331 -38.26 63.41 12.04
C ILE A 331 -37.64 64.80 12.17
N ASN A 332 -36.44 65.02 11.60
CA ASN A 332 -35.80 66.33 11.64
C ASN A 332 -36.60 67.38 10.85
N ALA A 333 -37.21 67.01 9.72
CA ALA A 333 -38.06 67.91 8.94
C ALA A 333 -39.35 68.30 9.71
N GLU A 334 -40.03 67.34 10.33
CA GLU A 334 -41.22 67.59 11.17
C GLU A 334 -40.88 68.48 12.38
N SER A 335 -39.75 68.25 13.04
CA SER A 335 -39.30 69.08 14.17
C SER A 335 -38.94 70.53 13.78
N LEU A 336 -38.51 70.76 12.53
CA LEU A 336 -38.22 72.08 11.98
C LEU A 336 -39.47 72.83 11.52
N GLU A 337 -40.55 72.11 11.19
CA GLU A 337 -41.86 72.71 10.94
C GLU A 337 -42.56 73.07 12.25
N GLU A 338 -42.53 72.20 13.27
CA GLU A 338 -43.09 72.51 14.60
C GLU A 338 -42.38 73.67 15.30
N SER A 339 -41.09 73.90 15.07
CA SER A 339 -40.37 75.05 15.66
C SER A 339 -40.62 76.39 14.94
N LYS A 340 -41.34 76.38 13.80
CA LYS A 340 -41.68 77.59 13.02
C LYS A 340 -43.11 78.06 13.22
N THR A 341 -43.93 77.25 13.88
CA THR A 341 -45.22 77.62 14.49
C THR A 341 -45.01 78.00 15.94
#